data_AF-A0A371G524-F1
#
_entry.id   AF-A0A371G524-F1
#
_cell.length_a   1.000
_cell.length_b   1.000
_cell.length_c   1.000
_cell.angle_alpha   90.00
_cell.angle_beta   90.00
_cell.angle_gamma   90.00
#
_symmetry.space_group_name_H-M   'P 1'
#
loop_
_entity.id
_entity.type
_entity.pdbx_description
1 polymer ?
#
loop_
_entity_poly.entity_id
_entity_poly.type
_entity_poly.pdbx_seq_one_letter_code
_entity_poly.pdbx_strand_id
1 'polypeptide(L)'
;ERAEELQQQLEAIKGARGREAPTQQETPQSFWGQPFSQEIDETRVPPNFREIMVEPFDGSQDPHAHLQAFQAQMYISGGDDRLSCKLFLGTLRGVAMQWMATLPPRTIQTFNDLANAFTSQFAANKKKQLEVADLFDIKQSREESLKSYLAWFNTATVQVNDPDQKFFIKAFQKGLRASPFSDSLALKRPNSMAEIRTRAEKHIKVEEDQAERLAEERAQNRKNEGRAALPKGSNTKGNMPHEIAAFPPIL
;
A
#
# COMPACT_ATOMS: atom_id res chain seq x y z
N GLU A 1 21.81 -20.46 83.91
CA GLU A 1 21.66 -19.00 83.71
C GLU A 1 22.41 -18.45 82.50
N ARG A 2 23.68 -17.99 82.55
CA ARG A 2 24.29 -17.28 81.40
C ARG A 2 24.32 -18.05 80.07
N ALA A 3 24.45 -19.38 80.11
CA ALA A 3 24.45 -20.21 78.90
C ALA A 3 23.04 -20.37 78.29
N GLU A 4 22.01 -20.37 79.13
CA GLU A 4 20.61 -20.47 78.69
C GLU A 4 20.12 -19.14 78.11
N GLU A 5 20.57 -18.01 78.67
CA GLU A 5 20.30 -16.67 78.12
C GLU A 5 20.92 -16.50 76.72
N LEU A 6 22.16 -16.97 76.52
CA LEU A 6 22.80 -16.93 75.21
C LEU A 6 22.04 -17.75 74.17
N GLN A 7 21.51 -18.91 74.57
CA GLN A 7 20.76 -19.79 73.71
C GLN A 7 19.38 -19.21 73.36
N GLN A 8 18.74 -18.53 74.32
CA GLN A 8 17.49 -17.81 74.08
C GLN A 8 17.68 -16.61 73.15
N GLN A 9 18.82 -15.91 73.24
CA GLN A 9 19.16 -14.82 72.32
C GLN A 9 19.43 -15.31 70.89
N LEU A 10 20.08 -16.47 70.72
CA LEU A 10 20.33 -17.06 69.41
C LEU A 10 19.04 -17.54 68.72
N GLU A 11 18.09 -18.10 69.49
CA GLU A 11 16.77 -18.48 68.96
C GLU A 11 15.90 -17.27 68.62
N ALA A 12 15.98 -16.18 69.40
CA ALA A 12 15.30 -14.92 69.08
C ALA A 12 15.83 -14.28 67.78
N ILE A 13 17.15 -14.34 67.54
CA ILE A 13 17.79 -13.84 66.31
C ILE A 13 17.46 -14.72 65.11
N LYS A 14 17.39 -16.05 65.28
CA LYS A 14 16.93 -16.98 64.23
C LYS A 14 15.45 -16.79 63.90
N GLY A 15 14.60 -16.57 64.91
CA GLY A 15 13.16 -16.29 64.73
C GLY A 15 12.89 -14.95 64.04
N ALA A 16 13.73 -13.94 64.25
CA ALA A 16 13.66 -12.67 63.54
C ALA A 16 14.11 -12.76 62.07
N ARG A 17 15.02 -13.70 61.74
CA ARG A 17 15.50 -13.95 60.37
C ARG A 17 14.53 -14.79 59.52
N GLY A 18 13.53 -15.42 60.16
CA GLY A 18 12.49 -16.23 59.51
C GLY A 18 11.21 -15.48 59.13
N ARG A 19 11.13 -14.16 59.38
CA ARG A 19 10.11 -13.31 58.73
C ARG A 19 10.66 -12.85 57.40
N GLU A 20 10.63 -13.74 56.43
CA GLU A 20 10.70 -13.36 55.03
C GLU A 20 9.57 -12.33 54.82
N ALA A 21 9.96 -11.07 54.62
CA ALA A 21 9.10 -10.13 53.91
C ALA A 21 8.65 -10.83 52.62
N PRO A 22 7.39 -10.68 52.17
CA PRO A 22 6.95 -11.34 50.95
C PRO A 22 7.96 -10.97 49.88
N THR A 23 8.70 -11.98 49.40
CA THR A 23 9.66 -11.86 48.32
C THR A 23 8.92 -11.16 47.21
N GLN A 24 9.18 -9.87 47.04
CA GLN A 24 8.86 -9.22 45.79
C GLN A 24 9.64 -10.05 44.80
N GLN A 25 8.94 -10.91 44.06
CA GLN A 25 9.45 -11.41 42.81
C GLN A 25 9.82 -10.14 42.07
N GLU A 26 11.12 -9.85 42.00
CA GLU A 26 11.65 -8.85 41.09
C GLU A 26 11.27 -9.37 39.70
N THR A 27 10.06 -9.02 39.26
CA THR A 27 9.68 -9.11 37.86
C THR A 27 10.80 -8.40 37.12
N PRO A 28 11.49 -9.05 36.16
CA PRO A 28 12.58 -8.43 35.42
C PRO A 28 12.12 -7.05 35.00
N GLN A 29 12.82 -6.00 35.47
CA GLN A 29 12.46 -4.62 35.16
C GLN A 29 12.28 -4.54 33.65
N SER A 30 11.03 -4.35 33.22
CA SER A 30 10.74 -4.36 31.80
C SER A 30 11.44 -3.15 31.20
N PHE A 31 12.29 -3.40 30.22
CA PHE A 31 13.16 -2.40 29.59
C PHE A 31 12.40 -1.20 29.01
N TRP A 32 11.09 -1.30 28.82
CA TRP A 32 10.24 -0.34 28.11
C TRP A 32 9.21 0.39 29.00
N GLY A 33 9.49 0.64 30.28
CA GLY A 33 8.69 1.58 31.09
C GLY A 33 7.30 1.10 31.52
N GLN A 34 6.90 -0.13 31.16
CA GLN A 34 5.61 -0.76 31.52
C GLN A 34 4.36 0.12 31.28
N PRO A 35 4.15 0.69 30.08
CA PRO A 35 3.00 1.52 29.77
C PRO A 35 1.66 0.80 29.78
N PHE A 36 1.61 -0.53 29.64
CA PHE A 36 0.36 -1.29 29.69
C PHE A 36 -0.18 -1.44 31.11
N SER A 37 -1.49 -1.64 31.24
CA SER A 37 -2.10 -2.07 32.50
C SER A 37 -1.60 -3.46 32.92
N GLN A 38 -1.76 -3.78 34.21
CA GLN A 38 -1.34 -5.07 34.75
C GLN A 38 -2.07 -6.23 34.07
N GLU A 39 -3.37 -6.07 33.78
CA GLU A 39 -4.17 -7.10 33.13
C GLU A 39 -3.69 -7.39 31.69
N ILE A 40 -3.24 -6.36 30.96
CA ILE A 40 -2.63 -6.54 29.64
C ILE A 40 -1.28 -7.26 29.78
N ASP A 41 -0.41 -6.85 30.72
CA ASP A 41 0.88 -7.50 30.96
C ASP A 41 0.75 -8.97 31.36
N GLU A 42 -0.30 -9.33 32.10
CA GLU A 42 -0.58 -10.71 32.53
C GLU A 42 -1.28 -11.55 31.46
N THR A 43 -1.87 -10.92 30.43
CA THR A 43 -2.56 -11.63 29.35
C THR A 43 -1.64 -12.61 28.62
N ARG A 44 -1.96 -13.90 28.63
CA ARG A 44 -1.15 -14.91 27.94
C ARG A 44 -1.53 -14.99 26.47
N VAL A 45 -0.52 -14.99 25.59
CA VAL A 45 -0.73 -15.31 24.18
C VAL A 45 -1.05 -16.81 24.09
N PRO A 46 -2.19 -17.22 23.51
CA PRO A 46 -2.52 -18.63 23.36
C PRO A 46 -1.43 -19.35 22.53
N PRO A 47 -1.04 -20.59 22.88
CA PRO A 47 0.06 -21.29 22.20
C PRO A 47 -0.22 -21.62 20.73
N ASN A 48 -1.49 -21.68 20.34
CA ASN A 48 -1.97 -21.91 18.99
C ASN A 48 -2.43 -20.61 18.29
N PHE A 49 -2.09 -19.45 18.85
CA PHE A 49 -2.45 -18.17 18.25
C PHE A 49 -1.66 -17.98 16.95
N ARG A 50 -2.37 -17.55 15.89
CA ARG A 50 -1.76 -17.36 14.57
C ARG A 50 -0.77 -16.20 14.63
N GLU A 51 0.37 -16.37 13.99
CA GLU A 51 1.38 -15.32 13.90
C GLU A 51 0.79 -14.07 13.21
N ILE A 52 1.12 -12.90 13.76
CA ILE A 52 0.72 -11.62 13.19
C ILE A 52 1.66 -11.29 12.04
N MET A 53 1.16 -11.44 10.82
CA MET A 53 1.89 -11.08 9.60
C MET A 53 1.50 -9.66 9.17
N VAL A 54 2.14 -8.67 9.78
CA VAL A 54 2.03 -7.26 9.41
C VAL A 54 3.42 -6.72 9.16
N GLU A 55 3.58 -5.87 8.14
CA GLU A 55 4.85 -5.21 7.89
C GLU A 55 5.26 -4.40 9.12
N PRO A 56 6.51 -4.54 9.63
CA PRO A 56 6.91 -3.82 10.82
C PRO A 56 6.88 -2.31 10.62
N PHE A 57 6.33 -1.58 11.59
CA PHE A 57 6.25 -0.13 11.57
C PHE A 57 7.51 0.48 12.18
N ASP A 58 8.31 1.18 11.38
CA ASP A 58 9.55 1.81 11.84
C ASP A 58 9.40 3.29 12.21
N GLY A 59 8.23 3.86 11.91
CA GLY A 59 7.93 5.27 12.08
C GLY A 59 7.79 6.03 10.77
N SER A 60 8.16 5.48 9.62
CA SER A 60 8.10 6.18 8.32
C SER A 60 6.78 5.99 7.57
N GLN A 61 6.03 4.94 7.90
CA GLN A 61 4.79 4.60 7.21
C GLN A 61 3.57 5.39 7.73
N ASP A 62 2.44 5.27 7.03
CA ASP A 62 1.16 5.84 7.50
C ASP A 62 0.67 5.06 8.73
N PRO A 63 0.52 5.69 9.91
CA PRO A 63 0.07 5.01 11.12
C PRO A 63 -1.35 4.44 10.99
N HIS A 64 -2.24 5.07 10.22
CA HIS A 64 -3.61 4.57 10.06
C HIS A 64 -3.64 3.30 9.21
N ALA A 65 -2.84 3.27 8.14
CA ALA A 65 -2.73 2.07 7.30
C ALA A 65 -2.16 0.89 8.08
N HIS A 66 -1.14 1.13 8.92
CA HIS A 66 -0.57 0.10 9.80
C HIS A 66 -1.60 -0.43 10.80
N LEU A 67 -2.34 0.45 11.49
CA LEU A 67 -3.40 0.06 12.41
C LEU A 67 -4.49 -0.76 11.72
N GLN A 68 -4.93 -0.37 10.52
CA GLN A 68 -5.93 -1.11 9.75
C GLN A 68 -5.44 -2.52 9.40
N ALA A 69 -4.20 -2.65 8.91
CA ALA A 69 -3.61 -3.95 8.59
C ALA A 69 -3.51 -4.85 9.83
N PHE A 70 -3.08 -4.30 10.96
CA PHE A 70 -3.03 -5.01 12.23
C PHE A 70 -4.42 -5.44 12.73
N GLN A 71 -5.40 -4.54 12.72
CA GLN A 71 -6.76 -4.85 13.15
C GLN A 71 -7.41 -5.93 12.28
N ALA A 72 -7.18 -5.91 10.96
CA ALA A 72 -7.63 -6.98 10.06
C ALA A 72 -7.03 -8.34 10.44
N GLN A 73 -5.73 -8.37 10.77
CA GLN A 73 -5.07 -9.60 11.20
C GLN A 73 -5.55 -10.10 12.57
N MET A 74 -5.81 -9.19 13.51
CA MET A 74 -6.39 -9.51 14.81
C MET A 74 -7.81 -10.08 14.67
N TYR A 75 -8.62 -9.51 13.78
CA TYR A 75 -9.95 -10.02 13.46
C TYR A 75 -9.90 -11.45 12.89
N ILE A 76 -9.01 -11.71 11.92
CA ILE A 76 -8.84 -13.04 11.32
C ILE A 76 -8.33 -14.07 12.34
N SER A 77 -7.46 -13.64 13.25
CA SER A 77 -6.83 -14.50 14.26
C SER A 77 -7.69 -14.70 15.51
N GLY A 78 -8.83 -14.00 15.61
CA GLY A 78 -9.74 -14.08 16.74
C GLY A 78 -9.18 -13.50 18.04
N GLY A 79 -8.31 -12.48 17.95
CA GLY A 79 -7.73 -11.86 19.13
C GLY A 79 -8.65 -10.81 19.76
N ASP A 80 -8.53 -10.65 21.07
CA ASP A 80 -9.28 -9.67 21.86
C ASP A 80 -8.49 -8.36 22.06
N ASP A 81 -9.09 -7.41 22.77
CA ASP A 81 -8.51 -6.08 23.02
C ASP A 81 -7.15 -6.15 23.74
N ARG A 82 -7.04 -7.00 24.76
CA ARG A 82 -5.82 -7.13 25.58
C ARG A 82 -4.70 -7.77 24.78
N LEU A 83 -5.03 -8.81 24.03
CA LEU A 83 -4.08 -9.48 23.14
C LEU A 83 -3.64 -8.55 22.01
N SER A 84 -4.54 -7.70 21.51
CA SER A 84 -4.22 -6.68 20.51
C SER A 84 -3.16 -5.71 21.03
N CYS A 85 -3.28 -5.20 22.26
CA CYS A 85 -2.26 -4.34 22.86
C CYS A 85 -0.88 -5.02 22.89
N LYS A 86 -0.84 -6.26 23.39
CA LYS A 86 0.40 -7.01 23.57
C LYS A 86 1.07 -7.36 22.24
N LEU A 87 0.29 -7.81 21.26
CA LEU A 87 0.82 -8.21 19.96
C LEU A 87 1.18 -7.02 19.07
N PHE A 88 0.53 -5.88 19.24
CA PHE A 88 0.88 -4.66 18.51
C PHE A 88 2.35 -4.26 18.74
N LEU A 89 2.85 -4.46 19.97
CA LEU A 89 4.25 -4.25 20.32
C LEU A 89 5.22 -4.98 19.38
N GLY A 90 4.88 -6.22 19.01
CA GLY A 90 5.70 -7.05 18.11
C GLY A 90 5.74 -6.53 16.67
N THR A 91 4.87 -5.60 16.31
CA THR A 91 4.84 -4.97 14.98
C THR A 91 5.69 -3.71 14.89
N LEU A 92 6.18 -3.18 16.01
CA LEU A 92 6.95 -1.94 16.03
C LEU A 92 8.46 -2.21 15.85
N ARG A 93 9.17 -1.30 15.20
CA ARG A 93 10.65 -1.29 15.08
C ARG A 93 11.19 0.13 15.15
N GLY A 94 12.51 0.25 15.32
CA GLY A 94 13.22 1.54 15.21
C GLY A 94 12.64 2.63 16.11
N VAL A 95 12.31 3.77 15.51
CA VAL A 95 11.79 4.96 16.21
C VAL A 95 10.46 4.66 16.90
N ALA A 96 9.63 3.79 16.32
CA ALA A 96 8.36 3.40 16.92
C ALA A 96 8.52 2.58 18.21
N MET A 97 9.49 1.66 18.25
CA MET A 97 9.83 0.95 19.49
C MET A 97 10.40 1.89 20.55
N GLN A 98 11.22 2.87 20.14
CA GLN A 98 11.76 3.85 21.08
C GLN A 98 10.66 4.71 21.69
N TRP A 99 9.71 5.21 20.88
CA TRP A 99 8.55 5.94 21.36
C TRP A 99 7.75 5.15 22.40
N MET A 100 7.50 3.86 22.14
CA MET A 100 6.77 3.00 23.07
C MET A 100 7.44 2.93 24.46
N ALA A 101 8.77 2.91 24.50
CA ALA A 101 9.53 2.94 25.75
C ALA A 101 9.48 4.30 26.48
N THR A 102 9.05 5.38 25.81
CA THR A 102 8.87 6.70 26.44
C THR A 102 7.50 6.90 27.08
N LEU A 103 6.54 6.01 26.81
CA LEU A 103 5.20 6.13 27.37
C LEU A 103 5.22 6.00 28.90
N PRO A 104 4.44 6.81 29.63
CA PRO A 104 4.39 6.69 31.08
C PRO A 104 3.80 5.34 31.51
N PRO A 105 4.23 4.79 32.65
CA PRO A 105 3.74 3.51 33.14
C PRO A 105 2.22 3.50 33.30
N ARG A 106 1.59 2.36 32.99
CA ARG A 106 0.15 2.08 33.24
C ARG A 106 -0.85 3.05 32.56
N THR A 107 -0.43 3.71 31.48
CA THR A 107 -1.28 4.66 30.75
C THR A 107 -2.18 4.00 29.71
N ILE A 108 -1.81 2.84 29.20
CA ILE A 108 -2.55 2.12 28.16
C ILE A 108 -3.39 1.03 28.82
N GLN A 109 -4.71 1.22 28.85
CA GLN A 109 -5.67 0.32 29.48
C GLN A 109 -6.43 -0.54 28.46
N THR A 110 -6.55 -0.03 27.23
CA THR A 110 -7.26 -0.66 26.11
C THR A 110 -6.48 -0.50 24.80
N PHE A 111 -6.85 -1.28 23.77
CA PHE A 111 -6.25 -1.10 22.45
C PHE A 111 -6.58 0.26 21.85
N ASN A 112 -7.74 0.81 22.19
CA ASN A 112 -8.13 2.15 21.75
C ASN A 112 -7.20 3.23 22.32
N ASP A 113 -6.77 3.10 23.59
CA ASP A 113 -5.79 4.04 24.19
C ASP A 113 -4.46 3.97 23.44
N LEU A 114 -4.00 2.76 23.13
CA LEU A 114 -2.77 2.53 22.37
C LEU A 114 -2.86 3.13 20.97
N ALA A 115 -3.96 2.86 20.25
CA ALA A 115 -4.19 3.36 18.90
C ALA A 115 -4.24 4.90 18.86
N ASN A 116 -4.87 5.53 19.84
CA ASN A 116 -4.93 6.99 19.96
C ASN A 116 -3.54 7.59 20.26
N ALA A 117 -2.80 7.01 21.22
CA ALA A 117 -1.44 7.47 21.51
C ALA A 117 -0.52 7.32 20.30
N PHE A 118 -0.61 6.18 19.59
CA PHE A 118 0.17 5.87 18.41
C PHE A 118 -0.12 6.83 17.25
N THR A 119 -1.40 7.00 16.91
CA THR A 119 -1.81 7.92 15.82
C THR A 119 -1.48 9.36 16.14
N SER A 120 -1.58 9.78 17.41
CA SER A 120 -1.18 11.11 17.84
C SER A 120 0.33 11.32 17.70
N GLN A 121 1.15 10.33 18.09
CA GLN A 121 2.60 10.44 17.99
C GLN A 121 3.08 10.54 16.53
N PHE A 122 2.55 9.68 15.67
CA PHE A 122 2.98 9.57 14.27
C PHE A 122 2.08 10.36 13.32
N ALA A 123 1.31 11.34 13.82
CA ALA A 123 0.36 12.13 13.04
C ALA A 123 1.02 12.82 11.83
N ALA A 124 2.28 13.27 11.98
CA ALA A 124 3.05 13.89 10.91
C ALA A 124 3.38 12.94 9.75
N ASN A 125 3.40 11.62 10.00
CA ASN A 125 3.71 10.58 9.01
C ASN A 125 2.45 10.03 8.34
N LYS A 126 1.28 10.56 8.70
CA LYS A 126 0.04 10.32 7.97
C LYS A 126 0.26 10.71 6.51
N LYS A 127 0.07 9.77 5.59
CA LYS A 127 0.12 10.11 4.17
C LYS A 127 -0.95 11.17 3.94
N LYS A 128 -0.59 12.25 3.27
CA LYS A 128 -1.56 13.25 2.84
C LYS A 128 -2.57 12.53 1.94
N GLN A 129 -3.75 12.27 2.49
CA GLN A 129 -4.88 11.77 1.73
C GLN A 129 -5.22 12.82 0.68
N LEU A 130 -5.58 12.39 -0.52
CA LEU A 130 -6.03 13.34 -1.53
C LEU A 130 -7.35 13.95 -1.06
N GLU A 131 -7.46 15.26 -1.17
CA GLU A 131 -8.72 15.95 -1.01
C GLU A 131 -9.50 15.92 -2.33
N VAL A 132 -10.81 16.12 -2.25
CA VAL A 132 -11.66 16.26 -3.45
C VAL A 132 -11.13 17.37 -4.37
N ALA A 133 -10.57 18.44 -3.80
CA ALA A 133 -9.95 19.53 -4.54
C ALA A 133 -8.80 19.04 -5.44
N ASP A 134 -7.96 18.12 -4.94
CA ASP A 134 -6.81 17.59 -5.68
C ASP A 134 -7.26 16.81 -6.95
N LEU A 135 -8.48 16.24 -6.95
CA LEU A 135 -9.02 15.58 -8.15
C LEU A 135 -9.28 16.57 -9.30
N PHE A 136 -9.51 17.85 -9.01
CA PHE A 136 -9.74 18.85 -10.06
C PHE A 136 -8.45 19.21 -10.81
N ASP A 137 -7.29 18.93 -10.23
CA ASP A 137 -5.98 19.14 -10.86
C ASP A 137 -5.58 17.99 -11.80
N ILE A 138 -6.30 16.87 -11.74
CA ILE A 138 -6.09 15.71 -12.63
C ILE A 138 -6.68 16.01 -14.01
N LYS A 139 -5.82 16.42 -14.93
CA LYS A 139 -6.19 16.74 -16.33
C LYS A 139 -5.70 15.66 -17.30
N GLN A 140 -6.58 15.28 -18.22
CA GLN A 140 -6.22 14.42 -19.34
C GLN A 140 -5.30 15.17 -20.29
N SER A 141 -4.12 14.62 -20.53
CA SER A 141 -3.17 15.19 -21.49
C SER A 141 -3.65 15.03 -22.95
N ARG A 142 -3.13 15.86 -23.85
CA ARG A 142 -3.41 15.79 -25.29
C ARG A 142 -2.90 14.49 -25.91
N GLU A 143 -1.85 13.90 -25.36
CA GLU A 143 -1.27 12.64 -25.84
C GLU A 143 -1.83 11.42 -25.09
N GLU A 144 -2.53 11.64 -23.97
CA GLU A 144 -3.04 10.57 -23.10
C GLU A 144 -4.36 9.99 -23.61
N SER A 145 -4.42 8.66 -23.72
CA SER A 145 -5.65 7.95 -24.08
C SER A 145 -6.72 8.06 -22.98
N LEU A 146 -8.00 7.94 -23.34
CA LEU A 146 -9.09 7.91 -22.35
C LEU A 146 -8.91 6.76 -21.33
N LYS A 147 -8.38 5.62 -21.79
CA LYS A 147 -8.11 4.44 -20.94
C LYS A 147 -7.06 4.74 -19.87
N SER A 148 -5.95 5.36 -20.26
CA SER A 148 -4.87 5.77 -19.36
C SER A 148 -5.37 6.79 -18.33
N TYR A 149 -6.08 7.82 -18.81
CA TYR A 149 -6.66 8.84 -17.94
C TYR A 149 -7.65 8.25 -16.93
N LEU A 150 -8.55 7.37 -17.38
CA LEU A 150 -9.53 6.71 -16.52
C LEU A 150 -8.86 5.87 -15.44
N ALA A 151 -7.80 5.14 -15.78
CA ALA A 151 -7.04 4.33 -14.82
C ALA A 151 -6.37 5.22 -13.76
N TRP A 152 -5.72 6.31 -14.19
CA TRP A 152 -5.07 7.26 -13.28
C TRP A 152 -6.09 7.96 -12.36
N PHE A 153 -7.20 8.45 -12.92
CA PHE A 153 -8.26 9.08 -12.15
C PHE A 153 -8.88 8.12 -11.13
N ASN A 154 -9.16 6.87 -11.51
CA ASN A 154 -9.68 5.86 -10.59
C ASN A 154 -8.70 5.62 -9.42
N THR A 155 -7.41 5.55 -9.71
CA THR A 155 -6.36 5.37 -8.67
C THR A 155 -6.33 6.54 -7.69
N ALA A 156 -6.53 7.76 -8.17
CA ALA A 156 -6.62 8.95 -7.33
C ALA A 156 -7.91 8.94 -6.48
N THR A 157 -9.07 8.57 -7.05
CA THR A 157 -10.34 8.55 -6.30
C THR A 157 -10.34 7.58 -5.12
N VAL A 158 -9.61 6.46 -5.20
CA VAL A 158 -9.48 5.50 -4.08
C VAL A 158 -8.73 6.11 -2.89
N GLN A 159 -7.92 7.14 -3.11
CA GLN A 159 -7.15 7.83 -2.07
C GLN A 159 -7.90 9.04 -1.47
N VAL A 160 -9.14 9.30 -1.92
CA VAL A 160 -9.98 10.39 -1.43
C VAL A 160 -11.06 9.83 -0.52
N ASN A 161 -11.01 10.19 0.77
CA ASN A 161 -12.04 9.85 1.74
C ASN A 161 -13.14 10.93 1.76
N ASP A 162 -14.02 10.89 0.76
CA ASP A 162 -15.14 11.84 0.65
C ASP A 162 -16.51 11.12 0.61
N PRO A 163 -17.47 11.50 1.47
CA PRO A 163 -18.80 10.91 1.49
C PRO A 163 -19.71 11.36 0.33
N ASP A 164 -19.32 12.40 -0.41
CA ASP A 164 -20.12 13.10 -1.42
C ASP A 164 -19.52 12.93 -2.84
N GLN A 165 -19.58 11.70 -3.34
CA GLN A 165 -19.00 11.27 -4.63
C GLN A 165 -19.48 12.05 -5.87
N LYS A 166 -20.47 12.95 -5.75
CA LYS A 166 -20.91 13.82 -6.85
C LYS A 166 -19.80 14.76 -7.34
N PHE A 167 -18.83 15.09 -6.48
CA PHE A 167 -17.69 15.90 -6.88
C PHE A 167 -16.72 15.13 -7.77
N PHE A 168 -16.65 13.80 -7.68
CA PHE A 168 -15.78 12.99 -8.54
C PHE A 168 -16.24 13.07 -9.99
N ILE A 169 -17.57 13.04 -10.21
CA ILE A 169 -18.18 13.24 -11.53
C ILE A 169 -17.75 14.59 -12.12
N LYS A 170 -17.86 15.66 -11.33
CA LYS A 170 -17.50 17.01 -11.76
C LYS A 170 -16.00 17.13 -12.04
N ALA A 171 -15.16 16.60 -11.16
CA ALA A 171 -13.71 16.61 -11.32
C ALA A 171 -13.29 15.84 -12.58
N PHE A 172 -13.85 14.65 -12.80
CA PHE A 172 -13.60 13.85 -14.00
C PHE A 172 -13.99 14.60 -15.28
N GLN A 173 -15.21 15.15 -15.33
CA GLN A 173 -15.67 15.94 -16.49
C GLN A 173 -14.80 17.18 -16.73
N LYS A 174 -14.34 17.86 -15.67
CA LYS A 174 -13.44 19.02 -15.76
C LYS A 174 -12.00 18.65 -16.09
N GLY A 175 -11.62 17.39 -15.91
CA GLY A 175 -10.29 16.88 -16.24
C GLY A 175 -10.19 16.37 -17.67
N LEU A 176 -11.30 15.93 -18.27
CA LEU A 176 -11.32 15.46 -19.65
C LEU A 176 -10.91 16.54 -20.65
N ARG A 177 -10.16 16.11 -21.67
CA ARG A 177 -9.92 16.93 -22.87
C ARG A 177 -11.17 16.97 -23.76
N ALA A 178 -11.26 17.99 -24.60
CA ALA A 178 -12.29 18.05 -25.64
C ALA A 178 -12.19 16.82 -26.55
N SER A 179 -13.27 16.05 -26.63
CA SER A 179 -13.35 14.79 -27.37
C SER A 179 -14.82 14.37 -27.54
N PRO A 180 -15.14 13.48 -28.50
CA PRO A 180 -16.50 12.96 -28.66
C PRO A 180 -17.06 12.34 -27.37
N PHE A 181 -16.18 11.71 -26.57
CA PHE A 181 -16.56 11.19 -25.26
C PHE A 181 -16.96 12.29 -24.29
N SER A 182 -16.14 13.35 -24.17
CA SER A 182 -16.44 14.50 -23.30
C SER A 182 -17.77 15.17 -23.68
N ASP A 183 -18.00 15.35 -24.99
CA ASP A 183 -19.25 15.90 -25.52
C ASP A 183 -20.45 15.02 -25.15
N SER A 184 -20.30 13.70 -25.24
CA SER A 184 -21.36 12.73 -24.86
C SER A 184 -21.74 12.83 -23.39
N LEU A 185 -20.78 13.09 -22.49
CA LEU A 185 -21.03 13.28 -21.06
C LEU A 185 -21.70 14.62 -20.76
N ALA A 186 -21.39 15.66 -21.54
CA ALA A 186 -22.05 16.96 -21.42
C ALA A 186 -23.51 16.90 -21.87
N LEU A 187 -23.78 16.20 -22.98
CA LEU A 187 -25.12 16.00 -23.52
C LEU A 187 -26.00 15.16 -22.60
N LYS A 188 -25.46 14.06 -22.06
CA LYS A 188 -26.18 13.19 -21.13
C LYS A 188 -25.42 13.09 -19.82
N ARG A 189 -25.79 13.94 -18.86
CA ARG A 189 -25.13 13.99 -17.55
C ARG A 189 -25.16 12.61 -16.87
N PRO A 190 -24.01 12.07 -16.45
CA PRO A 190 -23.94 10.83 -15.69
C PRO A 190 -24.33 11.08 -14.23
N ASN A 191 -24.92 10.07 -13.59
CA ASN A 191 -25.35 10.13 -12.19
C ASN A 191 -24.35 9.46 -11.24
N SER A 192 -23.39 8.70 -11.75
CA SER A 192 -22.37 8.03 -10.93
C SER A 192 -21.06 7.81 -11.69
N MET A 193 -19.97 7.58 -10.94
CA MET A 193 -18.70 7.14 -11.52
C MET A 193 -18.79 5.77 -12.20
N ALA A 194 -19.68 4.89 -11.73
CA ALA A 194 -19.90 3.59 -12.37
C ALA A 194 -20.47 3.75 -13.79
N GLU A 195 -21.44 4.66 -13.95
CA GLU A 195 -21.99 4.97 -15.26
C GLU A 195 -20.94 5.58 -16.21
N ILE A 196 -20.08 6.46 -15.71
CA ILE A 196 -18.95 7.02 -16.47
C ILE A 196 -18.05 5.90 -16.98
N ARG A 197 -17.65 4.96 -16.11
CA ARG A 197 -16.78 3.83 -16.48
C ARG A 197 -17.41 2.99 -17.59
N THR A 198 -18.67 2.58 -17.45
CA THR A 198 -19.36 1.79 -18.48
C THR A 198 -19.42 2.51 -19.83
N ARG A 199 -19.68 3.81 -19.83
CA ARG A 199 -19.70 4.60 -21.07
C ARG A 199 -18.30 4.75 -21.67
N ALA A 200 -17.28 4.96 -20.84
CA ALA A 200 -15.89 5.09 -21.27
C ALA A 200 -15.38 3.78 -21.89
N GLU A 201 -15.65 2.64 -21.26
CA GLU A 201 -15.30 1.31 -21.77
C GLU A 201 -15.91 1.06 -23.15
N LYS A 202 -17.19 1.41 -23.33
CA LYS A 202 -17.85 1.30 -24.63
C LYS A 202 -17.20 2.21 -25.68
N HIS A 203 -16.84 3.44 -25.31
CA HIS A 203 -16.19 4.39 -26.21
C HIS A 203 -14.78 3.92 -26.61
N ILE A 204 -13.98 3.47 -25.63
CA ILE A 204 -12.63 2.92 -25.85
C ILE A 204 -12.69 1.76 -26.83
N LYS A 205 -13.64 0.83 -26.63
CA LYS A 205 -13.82 -0.30 -27.54
C LYS A 205 -14.13 0.14 -28.97
N VAL A 206 -15.01 1.12 -29.13
CA VAL A 206 -15.35 1.66 -30.46
C VAL A 206 -14.15 2.33 -31.12
N GLU A 207 -13.36 3.10 -30.36
CA GLU A 207 -12.14 3.74 -30.89
C GLU A 207 -11.06 2.72 -31.26
N GLU A 208 -10.85 1.69 -30.44
CA GLU A 208 -9.91 0.58 -30.72
C GLU A 208 -10.34 -0.19 -31.99
N ASP A 209 -11.61 -0.58 -32.10
CA ASP A 209 -12.17 -1.25 -33.29
C ASP A 209 -12.05 -0.40 -34.56
N GLN A 210 -12.19 0.93 -34.46
CA GLN A 210 -12.03 1.84 -35.59
C GLN A 210 -10.56 1.99 -35.99
N ALA A 211 -9.66 2.10 -35.01
CA ALA A 211 -8.23 2.19 -35.26
C ALA A 211 -7.67 0.94 -35.94
N GLU A 212 -8.14 -0.25 -35.54
CA GLU A 212 -7.77 -1.53 -36.16
C GLU A 212 -8.19 -1.58 -37.64
N ARG A 213 -9.47 -1.28 -37.94
CA ARG A 213 -9.97 -1.25 -39.33
C ARG A 213 -9.18 -0.29 -40.23
N LEU A 214 -8.85 0.90 -39.72
CA LEU A 214 -8.05 1.88 -40.46
C LEU A 214 -6.60 1.41 -40.66
N ALA A 215 -6.04 0.68 -39.70
CA ALA A 215 -4.70 0.10 -39.83
C ALA A 215 -4.68 -1.02 -40.87
N GLU A 216 -5.70 -1.88 -40.89
CA GLU A 216 -5.89 -2.93 -41.90
C GLU A 216 -6.03 -2.35 -43.31
N GLU A 217 -6.87 -1.33 -43.49
CA GLU A 217 -7.04 -0.65 -44.77
C GLU A 217 -5.73 -0.04 -45.28
N ARG A 218 -4.98 0.63 -44.40
CA ARG A 218 -3.63 1.18 -44.73
C ARG A 218 -2.61 0.08 -45.05
N ALA A 219 -2.68 -1.07 -44.39
CA ALA A 219 -1.82 -2.20 -44.70
C ALA A 219 -2.16 -2.81 -46.06
N GLN A 220 -3.44 -2.88 -46.39
CA GLN A 220 -3.93 -3.40 -47.67
C GLN A 220 -3.58 -2.48 -48.84
N ASN A 221 -3.73 -1.16 -48.68
CA ASN A 221 -3.35 -0.19 -49.69
C ASN A 221 -1.85 -0.25 -50.00
N ARG A 222 -0.99 -0.36 -48.97
CA ARG A 222 0.46 -0.54 -49.16
C ARG A 222 0.82 -1.84 -49.90
N LYS A 223 0.11 -2.94 -49.65
CA LYS A 223 0.31 -4.21 -50.38
C LYS A 223 -0.10 -4.11 -51.85
N ASN A 224 -1.17 -3.37 -52.14
CA ASN A 224 -1.65 -3.16 -53.51
C ASN A 224 -0.69 -2.26 -54.32
N GLU A 225 -0.14 -1.21 -53.71
CA GLU A 225 0.87 -0.33 -54.34
C GLU A 225 2.18 -1.09 -54.65
N GLY A 226 2.64 -1.96 -53.73
CA GLY A 226 3.84 -2.78 -53.95
C GLY A 226 3.70 -3.84 -55.05
N ARG A 227 2.48 -4.32 -55.33
CA ARG A 227 2.21 -5.26 -56.43
C ARG A 227 2.12 -4.59 -57.81
N ALA A 228 1.75 -3.32 -57.86
CA ALA A 228 1.63 -2.57 -59.12
C ALA A 228 3.00 -2.14 -59.70
N ALA A 229 4.08 -2.17 -58.91
CA ALA A 229 5.40 -1.67 -59.29
C ALA A 229 6.36 -2.72 -59.91
N LEU A 230 5.92 -3.96 -60.18
CA LEU A 230 6.74 -4.95 -60.90
C LEU A 230 6.54 -4.78 -62.43
N PRO A 231 7.55 -4.34 -63.21
CA PRO A 231 7.42 -4.30 -64.65
C PRO A 231 7.49 -5.73 -65.21
N LYS A 232 6.53 -6.09 -66.07
CA LYS A 232 6.61 -7.31 -66.89
C LYS A 232 7.82 -7.18 -67.83
N GLY A 233 8.93 -7.81 -67.47
CA GLY A 233 10.13 -7.89 -68.29
C GLY A 233 9.85 -8.64 -69.60
N SER A 234 9.92 -7.91 -70.71
CA SER A 234 9.88 -8.42 -72.07
C SER A 234 11.14 -9.24 -72.38
N ASN A 235 10.90 -10.37 -73.02
CA ASN A 235 11.87 -11.37 -73.45
C ASN A 235 12.74 -10.83 -74.61
N THR A 236 14.06 -10.67 -74.40
CA THR A 236 15.02 -10.54 -75.51
C THR A 236 16.30 -11.31 -75.20
N LYS A 237 16.54 -12.32 -76.03
CA LYS A 237 17.75 -13.14 -76.16
C LYS A 237 18.97 -12.29 -76.53
N GLY A 238 20.16 -12.72 -76.11
CA GLY A 238 21.37 -12.56 -76.92
C GLY A 238 22.66 -12.21 -76.17
N ASN A 239 23.55 -13.20 -76.08
CA ASN A 239 25.01 -13.13 -76.03
C ASN A 239 25.74 -12.38 -74.90
N MET A 240 26.45 -13.15 -74.07
CA MET A 240 27.77 -12.82 -73.54
C MET A 240 28.67 -14.06 -73.72
N PRO A 241 29.84 -13.97 -74.38
CA PRO A 241 30.90 -14.94 -74.18
C PRO A 241 31.74 -14.58 -72.95
N HIS A 242 32.08 -15.63 -72.22
CA HIS A 242 33.06 -15.69 -71.14
C HIS A 242 34.45 -15.21 -71.59
N GLU A 243 35.16 -14.48 -70.74
CA GLU A 243 36.59 -14.77 -70.52
C GLU A 243 37.03 -14.38 -69.10
N ILE A 244 37.82 -15.28 -68.53
CA ILE A 244 38.24 -15.36 -67.13
C ILE A 244 39.72 -14.96 -67.04
N ALA A 245 40.04 -14.22 -65.98
CA ALA A 245 41.33 -14.10 -65.30
C ALA A 245 42.52 -13.46 -66.04
N ALA A 246 43.09 -12.44 -65.39
CA ALA A 246 44.49 -12.46 -64.95
C ALA A 246 44.78 -11.29 -63.98
N PHE A 247 45.07 -11.63 -62.73
CA PHE A 247 46.05 -10.93 -61.87
C PHE A 247 47.43 -11.57 -62.13
N PRO A 248 48.60 -11.10 -61.61
CA PRO A 248 48.99 -9.87 -60.87
C PRO A 248 50.30 -9.27 -61.53
N PRO A 249 51.27 -8.59 -60.87
CA PRO A 249 51.40 -8.13 -59.49
C PRO A 249 51.90 -6.70 -59.23
N ILE A 250 51.76 -6.41 -57.93
CA ILE A 250 52.36 -5.39 -57.06
C ILE A 250 53.79 -4.98 -57.43
N LEU A 251 54.02 -3.67 -57.43
CA LEU A 251 55.10 -2.99 -56.70
C LEU A 251 54.51 -1.76 -56.00
#